data_AF-A0A8H5L576-F1
#
_entry.id   AF-A0A8H5L576-F1
#
_cell.length_a   1.000
_cell.length_b   1.000
_cell.length_c   1.000
_cell.angle_alpha   90.00
_cell.angle_beta   90.00
_cell.angle_gamma   90.00
#
_symmetry.space_group_name_H-M   'P 1'
#
loop_
_entity.id
_entity.type
_entity.pdbx_description
1 polymer ?
#
loop_
_entity_poly.entity_id
_entity_poly.type
_entity_poly.pdbx_seq_one_letter_code
_entity_poly.pdbx_strand_id
1 'polypeptide(L)'
;MSEPNTAVPASNREQKAVPVAPNVPVDPSVNTWSRFITTFEVSEFTDWIDESLSWKKTCYIGDWSPLLKMRVRGPDSKEFFEYLSTNHWPSFQSNQAKHAVFYRDNGTIIGEGVLMMLGHDDFIFTSVPGVTWAVYQFHHGNRKFNATVDIVSDD
;
A
#
# COMPACT_ATOMS: atom_id res chain seq x y z
N MET A 1 -23.94 -22.78 38.40
CA MET A 1 -24.23 -22.43 36.99
C MET A 1 -23.62 -21.05 36.78
N SER A 2 -22.41 -21.02 36.23
CA SER A 2 -21.62 -19.80 36.02
C SER A 2 -22.04 -19.14 34.72
N GLU A 3 -22.40 -17.85 34.76
CA GLU A 3 -22.74 -17.07 33.57
C GLU A 3 -21.55 -17.00 32.59
N PRO A 4 -21.78 -17.08 31.27
CA PRO A 4 -20.73 -16.89 30.29
C PRO A 4 -20.33 -15.41 30.23
N ASN A 5 -19.05 -15.16 30.49
CA ASN A 5 -18.41 -13.86 30.32
C ASN A 5 -18.38 -13.48 28.83
N THR A 6 -19.43 -12.84 28.34
CA THR A 6 -19.43 -12.17 27.04
C THR A 6 -18.61 -10.89 27.16
N ALA A 7 -17.32 -11.00 26.82
CA ALA A 7 -16.48 -9.83 26.61
C ALA A 7 -17.15 -8.94 25.56
N VAL A 8 -17.61 -7.77 25.99
CA VAL A 8 -18.07 -6.69 25.12
C VAL A 8 -16.88 -6.29 24.24
N PRO A 9 -17.00 -6.27 22.89
CA PRO A 9 -15.90 -5.81 22.05
C PRO A 9 -15.60 -4.36 22.42
N ALA A 10 -14.31 -4.04 22.59
CA ALA A 10 -13.86 -2.72 22.98
C ALA A 10 -14.55 -1.66 22.12
N SER A 11 -15.27 -0.76 22.77
CA SER A 11 -16.03 0.30 22.11
C SER A 11 -15.12 1.05 21.15
N ASN A 12 -15.52 1.09 19.89
CA ASN A 12 -14.95 1.94 18.85
C ASN A 12 -14.94 3.37 19.40
N ARG A 13 -13.77 3.85 19.89
CA ARG A 13 -13.65 5.23 20.35
C ARG A 13 -13.88 6.10 19.11
N GLU A 14 -14.97 6.87 19.11
CA GLU A 14 -15.18 7.94 18.13
C GLU A 14 -13.87 8.71 17.95
N GLN A 15 -13.30 8.63 16.76
CA GLN A 15 -12.08 9.35 16.43
C GLN A 15 -12.43 10.84 16.35
N LYS A 16 -12.28 11.55 17.48
CA LYS A 16 -12.59 12.99 17.61
C LYS A 16 -11.53 13.90 17.00
N ALA A 17 -10.51 13.34 16.36
CA ALA A 17 -9.38 14.06 15.77
C ALA A 17 -9.26 13.75 14.28
N VAL A 18 -8.69 14.71 13.53
CA VAL A 18 -8.38 14.52 12.10
C VAL A 18 -7.40 13.35 11.96
N PRO A 19 -7.70 12.32 11.15
CA PRO A 19 -6.84 11.17 11.00
C PRO A 19 -5.61 11.55 10.19
N VAL A 20 -4.44 11.60 10.82
CA VAL A 20 -3.14 11.76 10.16
C VAL A 20 -2.38 10.44 10.21
N ALA A 21 -1.43 10.25 9.30
CA ALA A 21 -0.57 9.08 9.33
C ALA A 21 0.23 9.02 10.65
N PRO A 22 0.17 7.91 11.42
CA PRO A 22 0.74 7.87 12.77
C PRO A 22 2.27 8.03 12.80
N ASN A 23 2.94 7.69 11.70
CA ASN A 23 4.39 7.72 11.58
C ASN A 23 4.93 9.08 11.10
N VAL A 24 4.05 10.02 10.76
CA VAL A 24 4.43 11.34 10.25
C VAL A 24 4.31 12.34 11.40
N PRO A 25 5.41 12.98 11.82
CA PRO A 25 5.35 14.03 12.81
C PRO A 25 4.39 15.15 12.37
N VAL A 26 3.50 15.57 13.27
CA VAL A 26 2.64 16.72 13.01
C VAL A 26 3.47 18.00 13.12
N ASP A 27 3.47 18.79 12.05
CA ASP A 27 4.02 20.14 12.04
C ASP A 27 2.88 21.17 12.16
N PRO A 28 2.75 21.87 13.31
CA PRO A 28 1.69 22.85 13.51
C PRO A 28 1.89 24.16 12.73
N SER A 29 3.05 24.37 12.09
CA SER A 29 3.31 25.55 11.25
C SER A 29 2.71 25.44 9.84
N VAL A 30 2.30 24.22 9.44
CA VAL A 30 1.68 23.94 8.15
C VAL A 30 0.26 24.49 8.10
N ASN A 31 -0.04 25.27 7.06
CA ASN A 31 -1.35 25.89 6.87
C ASN A 31 -2.28 25.09 5.95
N THR A 32 -1.76 24.15 5.14
CA THR A 32 -2.53 23.46 4.09
C THR A 32 -2.46 21.94 4.26
N TRP A 33 -3.66 21.33 4.30
CA TRP A 33 -3.84 19.90 4.50
C TRP A 33 -4.79 19.37 3.44
N SER A 34 -4.45 18.23 2.86
CA SER A 34 -5.27 17.55 1.86
C SER A 34 -5.59 16.14 2.33
N ARG A 35 -6.81 15.69 2.03
CA ARG A 35 -7.17 14.30 2.28
C ARG A 35 -6.57 13.41 1.19
N PHE A 36 -5.77 12.44 1.60
CA PHE A 36 -5.26 11.39 0.76
C PHE A 36 -5.76 10.04 1.29
N ILE A 37 -6.58 9.35 0.49
CA ILE A 37 -7.27 8.11 0.88
C ILE A 37 -8.12 8.30 2.16
N THR A 38 -7.67 7.76 3.30
CA THR A 38 -8.34 7.81 4.60
C THR A 38 -7.69 8.82 5.56
N THR A 39 -6.51 9.35 5.25
CA THR A 39 -5.73 10.25 6.11
C THR A 39 -5.68 11.67 5.55
N PHE A 40 -5.35 12.64 6.41
CA PHE A 40 -4.97 13.99 6.03
C PHE A 40 -3.45 14.12 6.07
N GLU A 41 -2.92 14.72 5.02
CA GLU A 41 -1.49 14.92 4.81
C GLU A 41 -1.22 16.39 4.53
N VAL A 42 -0.02 16.83 4.92
CA VAL A 42 0.50 18.15 4.61
C VAL A 42 0.58 18.30 3.09
N SER A 43 0.00 19.37 2.56
CA SER A 43 0.06 19.64 1.11
C SER A 43 1.35 20.34 0.69
N GLU A 44 1.89 21.18 1.57
CA GLU A 44 3.16 21.90 1.44
C GLU A 44 3.64 22.32 2.84
N PHE A 45 4.94 22.24 3.09
CA PHE A 45 5.61 22.71 4.31
C PHE A 45 6.10 24.16 4.18
N THR A 46 6.54 24.60 3.00
CA THR A 46 7.05 25.95 2.75
C THR A 46 6.25 26.69 1.68
N ASP A 47 6.34 26.22 0.44
CA ASP A 47 5.65 26.73 -0.77
C ASP A 47 5.77 25.69 -1.90
N TRP A 48 4.69 25.43 -2.64
CA TRP A 48 4.66 24.41 -3.69
C TRP A 48 5.72 24.60 -4.80
N ILE A 49 6.13 25.83 -5.13
CA ILE A 49 7.17 26.08 -6.15
C ILE A 49 8.53 25.67 -5.60
N ASP A 50 8.84 26.09 -4.37
CA ASP A 50 10.10 25.75 -3.70
C ASP A 50 10.25 24.22 -3.58
N GLU A 51 9.20 23.55 -3.09
CA GLU A 51 9.17 22.10 -2.93
C GLU A 51 9.23 21.35 -4.27
N SER A 52 8.50 21.82 -5.29
CA SER A 52 8.55 21.22 -6.63
C SER A 52 9.90 21.38 -7.31
N LEU A 53 10.68 22.42 -6.97
CA LEU A 53 12.02 22.65 -7.50
C LEU A 53 13.13 22.01 -6.65
N SER A 54 12.81 21.55 -5.43
CA SER A 54 13.80 20.97 -4.50
C SER A 54 14.58 19.82 -5.12
N TRP A 55 13.93 18.85 -5.79
CA TRP A 55 14.61 17.73 -6.46
C TRP A 55 15.43 18.15 -7.69
N LYS A 56 15.17 19.33 -8.27
CA LYS A 56 15.95 19.89 -9.38
C LYS A 56 17.19 20.62 -8.93
N LYS A 57 17.11 21.29 -7.78
CA LYS A 57 18.18 22.15 -7.25
C LYS A 57 19.04 21.43 -6.22
N THR A 58 18.44 20.55 -5.42
CA THR A 58 19.03 19.86 -4.28
C THR A 58 18.43 18.46 -4.10
N CYS A 59 17.55 18.25 -3.12
CA CYS A 59 16.96 16.97 -2.73
C CYS A 59 15.54 17.20 -2.21
N TYR A 60 14.69 16.20 -2.40
CA TYR A 60 13.34 16.13 -1.86
C TYR A 60 13.21 14.89 -0.98
N ILE A 61 12.50 15.02 0.13
CA ILE A 61 12.05 13.91 0.97
C ILE A 61 10.53 13.96 0.98
N GLY A 62 9.89 12.85 0.65
CA GLY A 62 8.43 12.74 0.68
C GLY A 62 7.96 11.60 1.55
N ASP A 63 6.71 11.71 1.98
CA ASP A 63 6.03 10.69 2.75
C ASP A 63 5.13 9.83 1.85
N TRP A 64 5.27 8.52 1.96
CA TRP A 64 4.43 7.51 1.32
C TRP A 64 3.93 6.46 2.32
N SER A 65 4.00 6.78 3.62
CA SER A 65 3.48 5.93 4.69
C SER A 65 2.01 5.54 4.47
N PRO A 66 1.12 6.43 3.97
CA PRO A 66 -0.31 6.12 3.82
C PRO A 66 -0.68 5.22 2.64
N LEU A 67 0.25 4.91 1.72
CA LEU A 67 -0.02 3.93 0.67
C LEU A 67 -0.33 2.55 1.25
N LEU A 68 -1.22 1.80 0.61
CA LEU A 68 -1.44 0.41 1.01
C LEU A 68 -0.25 -0.46 0.63
N LYS A 69 0.09 -1.41 1.50
CA LYS A 69 1.17 -2.38 1.31
C LYS A 69 0.63 -3.78 1.60
N MET A 70 0.86 -4.71 0.67
CA MET A 70 0.61 -6.13 0.88
C MET A 70 1.90 -6.91 0.75
N ARG A 71 2.05 -7.96 1.56
CA ARG A 71 3.16 -8.90 1.46
C ARG A 71 2.62 -10.28 1.07
N VAL A 72 3.22 -10.87 0.05
CA VAL A 72 2.84 -12.18 -0.50
C VAL A 72 4.03 -13.12 -0.37
N ARG A 73 3.80 -14.30 0.23
CA ARG A 73 4.85 -15.29 0.45
C ARG A 73 4.43 -16.69 0.05
N GLY A 74 5.32 -17.42 -0.64
CA GLY A 74 5.11 -18.79 -1.09
C GLY A 74 5.44 -19.01 -2.58
N PRO A 75 5.52 -20.27 -3.02
CA PRO A 75 6.06 -20.65 -4.34
C PRO A 75 5.37 -19.98 -5.53
N ASP A 76 4.09 -19.65 -5.39
CA ASP A 76 3.31 -19.04 -6.48
C ASP A 76 3.27 -17.50 -6.40
N SER A 77 4.02 -16.86 -5.49
CA SER A 77 3.94 -15.41 -5.26
C SER A 77 4.30 -14.59 -6.50
N LYS A 78 5.35 -15.00 -7.22
CA LYS A 78 5.74 -14.35 -8.46
C LYS A 78 4.68 -14.54 -9.54
N GLU A 79 4.19 -15.77 -9.70
CA GLU A 79 3.17 -16.09 -10.69
C GLU A 79 1.87 -15.33 -10.42
N PHE A 80 1.48 -15.18 -9.15
CA PHE A 80 0.34 -14.37 -8.76
C PHE A 80 0.45 -12.92 -9.26
N PHE A 81 1.60 -12.27 -9.05
CA PHE A 81 1.80 -10.91 -9.54
C PHE A 81 1.88 -10.81 -11.07
N GLU A 82 2.53 -11.76 -11.74
CA GLU A 82 2.60 -11.81 -13.20
C GLU A 82 1.22 -12.11 -13.83
N TYR A 83 0.38 -12.88 -13.17
CA TYR A 83 -0.99 -13.17 -13.62
C TYR A 83 -1.88 -11.92 -13.61
N LEU A 84 -1.68 -11.04 -12.62
CA LEU A 84 -2.44 -9.80 -12.51
C LEU A 84 -1.87 -8.67 -13.36
N SER A 85 -0.60 -8.77 -13.75
CA SER A 85 0.13 -7.68 -14.38
C SER A 85 0.22 -7.80 -15.89
N THR A 86 0.27 -6.65 -16.56
CA THR A 86 0.67 -6.57 -17.97
C THR A 86 2.14 -6.96 -18.19
N ASN A 87 2.93 -7.02 -17.10
CA ASN A 87 4.37 -7.26 -17.13
C ASN A 87 4.70 -8.70 -16.71
N HIS A 88 5.79 -9.21 -17.28
CA HIS A 88 6.45 -10.43 -16.84
C HIS A 88 7.89 -10.11 -16.43
N TRP A 89 8.42 -10.79 -15.41
CA TRP A 89 9.74 -10.53 -14.86
C TRP A 89 10.59 -11.82 -14.80
N PRO A 90 11.02 -12.38 -15.94
CA PRO A 90 11.79 -13.63 -15.98
C PRO A 90 13.08 -13.59 -15.13
N SER A 91 13.70 -12.41 -15.02
CA SER A 91 14.95 -12.17 -14.29
C SER A 91 14.76 -11.29 -13.04
N PHE A 92 13.59 -11.35 -12.38
CA PHE A 92 13.40 -10.69 -11.08
C PHE A 92 14.25 -11.37 -10.00
N GLN A 93 15.14 -10.60 -9.36
CA GLN A 93 16.01 -11.07 -8.29
C GLN A 93 15.70 -10.38 -6.96
N SER A 94 16.12 -11.02 -5.87
CA SER A 94 16.03 -10.47 -4.51
C SER A 94 16.65 -9.07 -4.42
N ASN A 95 16.06 -8.20 -3.61
CA ASN A 95 16.40 -6.79 -3.42
C ASN A 95 16.23 -5.92 -4.66
N GLN A 96 15.45 -6.37 -5.65
CA GLN A 96 15.03 -5.52 -6.75
C GLN A 96 13.61 -4.99 -6.53
N ALA A 97 13.35 -3.84 -7.15
CA ALA A 97 12.02 -3.29 -7.31
C ALA A 97 11.67 -3.21 -8.80
N LYS A 98 10.40 -3.47 -9.13
CA LYS A 98 9.83 -3.34 -10.48
C LYS A 98 8.50 -2.63 -10.39
N HIS A 99 8.17 -1.88 -11.44
CA HIS A 99 6.83 -1.32 -11.58
C HIS A 99 5.89 -2.40 -12.11
N ALA A 100 4.71 -2.53 -11.50
CA ALA A 100 3.69 -3.49 -11.88
C ALA A 100 2.39 -2.75 -12.19
N VAL A 101 1.79 -3.06 -13.33
CA VAL A 101 0.52 -2.48 -13.77
C VAL A 101 -0.50 -3.60 -13.87
N PHE A 102 -1.60 -3.49 -13.14
CA PHE A 102 -2.65 -4.50 -13.06
C PHE A 102 -3.86 -4.15 -13.91
N TYR A 103 -4.48 -5.17 -14.47
CA TYR A 103 -5.61 -5.04 -15.37
C TYR A 103 -6.72 -6.04 -15.04
N ARG A 104 -7.92 -5.78 -15.58
CA ARG A 104 -9.03 -6.75 -15.64
C ARG A 104 -9.00 -7.52 -16.95
N ASP A 105 -9.67 -8.67 -17.01
CA ASP A 105 -9.78 -9.50 -18.20
C ASP A 105 -10.22 -8.76 -19.48
N ASN A 106 -10.96 -7.65 -19.34
CA ASN A 106 -11.37 -6.79 -20.46
C ASN A 106 -10.31 -5.76 -20.91
N GLY A 107 -9.08 -5.83 -20.38
CA GLY A 107 -7.97 -4.93 -20.69
C GLY A 107 -7.97 -3.59 -19.94
N THR A 108 -8.95 -3.33 -19.06
CA THR A 108 -8.99 -2.08 -18.29
C THR A 108 -7.92 -2.09 -17.19
N ILE A 109 -7.09 -1.05 -17.11
CA ILE A 109 -6.14 -0.86 -16.01
C ILE A 109 -6.92 -0.52 -14.73
N ILE A 110 -6.64 -1.27 -13.65
CA ILE A 110 -7.28 -1.07 -12.34
C ILE A 110 -6.34 -0.39 -11.35
N GLY A 111 -5.03 -0.62 -11.47
CA GLY A 111 -4.06 -0.05 -10.56
C GLY A 111 -2.65 -0.35 -10.98
N GLU A 112 -1.70 0.37 -10.39
CA GLU A 112 -0.27 0.17 -10.59
C GLU A 112 0.44 0.36 -9.25
N GLY A 113 1.68 -0.13 -9.15
CA GLY A 113 2.51 0.18 -8.01
C GLY A 113 3.93 -0.35 -8.14
N VAL A 114 4.62 -0.33 -7.01
CA VAL A 114 5.99 -0.86 -6.92
C VAL A 114 5.96 -2.22 -6.25
N LEU A 115 6.42 -3.22 -6.99
CA LEU A 115 6.63 -4.58 -6.53
C LEU A 115 8.10 -4.77 -6.17
N MET A 116 8.38 -5.22 -4.96
CA MET A 116 9.73 -5.47 -4.46
C MET A 116 9.86 -6.95 -4.08
N MET A 117 10.90 -7.59 -4.59
CA MET A 117 11.26 -8.96 -4.19
C MET A 117 12.22 -8.88 -3.01
N LEU A 118 11.74 -9.19 -1.80
CA LEU A 118 12.54 -9.12 -0.57
C LEU A 118 13.44 -10.36 -0.40
N GLY A 119 13.00 -11.49 -0.95
CA GLY A 119 13.66 -12.79 -0.88
C GLY A 119 13.12 -13.72 -1.96
N HIS A 120 13.63 -14.95 -2.01
CA HIS A 120 12.99 -15.99 -2.81
C HIS A 120 11.54 -16.16 -2.34
N ASP A 121 10.59 -16.08 -3.27
CA ASP A 121 9.16 -16.25 -3.00
C ASP A 121 8.57 -15.32 -1.93
N ASP A 122 9.18 -14.15 -1.73
CA ASP A 122 8.74 -13.14 -0.75
C ASP A 122 8.72 -11.76 -1.40
N PHE A 123 7.52 -11.22 -1.55
CA PHE A 123 7.27 -10.00 -2.28
C PHE A 123 6.46 -9.03 -1.45
N ILE A 124 6.82 -7.75 -1.49
CA ILE A 124 5.99 -6.66 -0.98
C ILE A 124 5.58 -5.76 -2.14
N PHE A 125 4.29 -5.42 -2.19
CA PHE A 125 3.71 -4.58 -3.21
C PHE A 125 3.04 -3.37 -2.55
N THR A 126 3.38 -2.17 -3.03
CA THR A 126 2.80 -0.91 -2.55
C THR A 126 2.03 -0.22 -3.66
N SER A 127 0.76 0.09 -3.41
CA SER A 127 -0.19 0.72 -4.33
C SER A 127 -1.46 1.10 -3.55
N VAL A 128 -2.30 1.98 -4.08
CA VAL A 128 -3.66 2.17 -3.54
C VAL A 128 -4.63 1.19 -4.20
N PRO A 129 -5.11 1.40 -5.44
CA PRO A 129 -6.09 0.50 -6.03
C PRO A 129 -5.52 -0.89 -6.38
N GLY A 130 -4.21 -1.00 -6.63
CA GLY A 130 -3.58 -2.26 -6.99
C GLY A 130 -3.56 -3.27 -5.84
N VAL A 131 -3.33 -2.81 -4.61
CA VAL A 131 -3.36 -3.69 -3.42
C VAL A 131 -4.77 -4.23 -3.20
N THR A 132 -5.78 -3.36 -3.22
CA THR A 132 -7.18 -3.75 -3.07
C THR A 132 -7.59 -4.79 -4.13
N TRP A 133 -7.17 -4.59 -5.37
CA TRP A 133 -7.44 -5.54 -6.46
C TRP A 133 -6.73 -6.87 -6.27
N ALA A 134 -5.45 -6.86 -5.95
CA ALA A 134 -4.67 -8.08 -5.77
C ALA A 134 -5.21 -8.92 -4.61
N VAL A 135 -5.56 -8.29 -3.48
CA VAL A 135 -6.17 -8.97 -2.33
C VAL A 135 -7.51 -9.61 -2.72
N TYR A 136 -8.36 -8.87 -3.44
CA TYR A 136 -9.61 -9.43 -3.97
C TYR A 136 -9.36 -10.64 -4.87
N GLN A 137 -8.43 -10.54 -5.83
CA GLN A 137 -8.11 -11.63 -6.76
C GLN A 137 -7.51 -12.84 -6.05
N PHE A 138 -6.72 -12.64 -5.00
CA PHE A 138 -6.16 -13.73 -4.23
C PHE A 138 -7.24 -14.56 -3.52
N HIS A 139 -8.19 -13.89 -2.86
CA HIS A 139 -9.24 -14.57 -2.11
C HIS A 139 -10.42 -15.03 -2.97
N HIS A 140 -10.79 -14.26 -3.98
CA HIS A 140 -12.06 -14.41 -4.71
C HIS A 140 -11.86 -14.64 -6.21
N GLY A 141 -10.64 -14.51 -6.71
CA GLY A 141 -10.31 -14.80 -8.11
C GLY A 141 -10.49 -16.29 -8.45
N ASN A 142 -10.66 -16.53 -9.75
CA ASN A 142 -10.86 -17.86 -10.31
C ASN A 142 -9.62 -18.75 -10.16
N ARG A 143 -8.42 -18.15 -10.26
CA ARG A 143 -7.15 -18.86 -10.12
C ARG A 143 -6.71 -18.91 -8.66
N LYS A 144 -6.24 -20.07 -8.21
CA LYS A 144 -5.67 -20.29 -6.88
C LYS A 144 -4.16 -20.36 -6.95
N PHE A 145 -3.51 -19.87 -5.91
CA PHE A 145 -2.06 -19.76 -5.80
C PHE A 145 -1.63 -20.32 -4.44
N ASN A 146 -0.59 -21.13 -4.43
CA ASN A 146 0.08 -21.61 -3.23
C ASN A 146 0.98 -20.49 -2.66
N ALA A 147 0.36 -19.56 -1.96
CA ALA A 147 1.01 -18.46 -1.25
C ALA A 147 0.14 -18.01 -0.06
N THR A 148 0.61 -17.02 0.67
CA THR A 148 -0.08 -16.34 1.76
C THR A 148 -0.05 -14.83 1.50
N VAL A 149 -1.08 -14.12 1.95
CA VAL A 149 -1.21 -12.66 1.78
C VAL A 149 -1.45 -12.02 3.14
N ASP A 150 -0.62 -11.03 3.47
CA ASP A 150 -0.78 -10.17 4.63
C ASP A 150 -0.91 -8.71 4.17
N ILE A 151 -1.84 -7.95 4.76
CA ILE A 151 -1.80 -6.48 4.68
C ILE A 151 -0.79 -6.02 5.72
N VAL A 152 0.21 -5.28 5.26
CA VAL A 152 1.33 -4.80 6.09
C VAL A 152 1.43 -3.28 6.09
N SER A 153 0.34 -2.60 5.74
CA SER A 153 0.17 -1.19 6.06
C SER A 153 -0.03 -1.02 7.56
N ASP A 154 0.53 0.06 8.09
CA ASP A 154 0.24 0.47 9.46
C ASP A 154 -1.23 0.94 9.54
N ASP A 155 -1.93 0.53 10.60
CA ASP A 155 -3.30 0.95 10.94
C ASP A 155 -3.35 2.39 11.50
#